data_AF-A0A7G9T713-F1
#
_entry.id   AF-A0A7G9T713-F1
#
_cell.length_a   1.000
_cell.length_b   1.000
_cell.length_c   1.000
_cell.angle_alpha   90.00
_cell.angle_beta   90.00
_cell.angle_gamma   90.00
#
_symmetry.space_group_name_H-M   'P 1'
#
loop_
_entity.id
_entity.type
_entity.pdbx_description
1 polymer ?
#
loop_
_entity_poly.entity_id
_entity_poly.type
_entity_poly.pdbx_seq_one_letter_code
_entity_poly.pdbx_strand_id
1 'polypeptide(L)'
;MSDTQLQGIPVWVYQKEIGTKKSLGMPKIIQGYQGDPYEITVPKIDGYSMDSVEGELSGHFSDTTQVITVYYRPTDVAQIEPMTGQFLHITAETQTYDQPDLSTAPRPTPLTADTDWPISVRLATTKGLFWHQIADSRWVLYDRRTMTIEKKARQSGINTPLYDWEAVAFSGAGQLVATAPDWPIKVYSKPYGGEIKTLPAELTVILTQVLHDPSGKDWYEIAGQGWIEGSNLKLTN
;
A
#
# COMPACT_ATOMS: atom_id res chain seq x y z
N MET A 1 28.31 -31.13 27.33
CA MET A 1 28.42 -29.93 26.49
C MET A 1 27.00 -29.55 26.12
N SER A 2 26.55 -28.37 26.50
CA SER A 2 25.21 -27.89 26.11
C SER A 2 25.33 -27.41 24.68
N ASP A 3 24.68 -28.11 23.75
CA ASP A 3 24.60 -27.71 22.35
C ASP A 3 23.62 -26.53 22.29
N THR A 4 24.14 -25.30 22.27
CA THR A 4 23.31 -24.10 22.24
C THR A 4 22.84 -23.87 20.82
N GLN A 5 21.66 -24.39 20.48
CA GLN A 5 21.04 -24.19 19.18
C GLN A 5 20.71 -22.70 18.99
N LEU A 6 21.28 -22.09 17.94
CA LEU A 6 21.08 -20.67 17.64
C LEU A 6 19.64 -20.43 17.16
N GLN A 7 19.01 -19.37 17.67
CA GLN A 7 17.70 -18.92 17.19
C GLN A 7 17.86 -18.34 15.77
N GLY A 8 16.98 -18.74 14.86
CA GLY A 8 16.88 -18.10 13.55
C GLY A 8 16.11 -16.78 13.65
N ILE A 9 16.29 -15.91 12.66
CA ILE A 9 15.47 -14.70 12.53
C ILE A 9 14.03 -15.14 12.18
N PRO A 10 13.00 -14.58 12.85
CA PRO A 10 11.61 -14.93 12.57
C PRO A 10 11.19 -14.63 11.12
N VAL A 11 10.33 -15.49 10.58
CA VAL A 11 9.68 -15.28 9.28
C VAL A 11 8.38 -14.51 9.48
N TRP A 12 8.19 -13.45 8.71
CA TRP A 12 7.00 -12.60 8.76
C TRP A 12 6.08 -12.92 7.59
N VAL A 13 4.80 -13.19 7.86
CA VAL A 13 3.79 -13.49 6.85
C VAL A 13 2.69 -12.44 6.88
N TYR A 14 2.57 -11.68 5.79
CA TYR A 14 1.56 -10.67 5.59
C TYR A 14 0.45 -11.15 4.65
N GLN A 15 -0.76 -10.64 4.87
CA GLN A 15 -1.93 -10.91 4.04
C GLN A 15 -2.47 -9.57 3.56
N LYS A 16 -2.41 -9.32 2.24
CA LYS A 16 -2.78 -8.03 1.67
C LYS A 16 -3.78 -8.19 0.53
N GLU A 17 -4.68 -7.24 0.40
CA GLU A 17 -5.55 -7.13 -0.77
C GLU A 17 -4.75 -6.63 -1.99
N ILE A 18 -4.90 -7.28 -3.14
CA ILE A 18 -4.33 -6.80 -4.39
C ILE A 18 -5.05 -5.53 -4.85
N GLY A 19 -4.29 -4.55 -5.34
CA GLY A 19 -4.81 -3.23 -5.72
C GLY A 19 -4.72 -2.22 -4.59
N THR A 20 -5.53 -2.35 -3.54
CA THR A 20 -5.54 -1.37 -2.43
C THR A 20 -4.38 -1.52 -1.46
N LYS A 21 -3.72 -2.70 -1.44
CA LYS A 21 -2.68 -3.08 -0.47
C LYS A 21 -3.17 -3.06 0.98
N LYS A 22 -4.49 -3.04 1.20
CA LYS A 22 -5.14 -3.15 2.51
C LYS A 22 -4.68 -4.41 3.23
N SER A 23 -4.34 -4.30 4.51
CA SER A 23 -4.05 -5.48 5.34
C SER A 23 -5.33 -6.27 5.61
N LEU A 24 -5.31 -7.58 5.39
CA LEU A 24 -6.46 -8.47 5.62
C LEU A 24 -6.41 -9.17 6.99
N GLY A 25 -5.36 -8.91 7.75
CA GLY A 25 -5.18 -9.41 9.10
C GLY A 25 -3.92 -8.85 9.74
N MET A 26 -3.66 -9.29 10.97
CA MET A 26 -2.36 -9.09 11.61
C MET A 26 -1.30 -9.96 10.92
N PRO A 27 -0.03 -9.51 10.85
CA PRO A 27 1.04 -10.37 10.37
C PRO A 27 1.18 -11.60 11.27
N LYS A 28 1.42 -12.75 10.66
CA LYS A 28 1.79 -13.96 11.37
C LYS A 28 3.32 -14.00 11.49
N ILE A 29 3.81 -14.25 12.69
CA ILE A 29 5.23 -14.43 12.98
C ILE A 29 5.48 -15.91 13.21
N ILE A 30 6.49 -16.45 12.53
CA ILE A 30 6.92 -17.84 12.71
C ILE A 30 8.36 -17.82 13.20
N GLN A 31 8.64 -18.61 14.23
CA GLN A 31 9.93 -18.70 14.89
C GLN A 31 10.42 -20.14 14.84
N GLY A 32 11.74 -20.31 14.81
CA GLY A 32 12.41 -21.59 14.81
C GLY A 32 13.91 -21.39 15.00
N TYR A 33 14.63 -22.50 15.16
CA TYR A 33 16.08 -22.44 15.26
C TYR A 33 16.72 -22.35 13.90
N GLN A 34 17.93 -21.78 13.84
CA GLN A 34 18.68 -21.68 12.60
C GLN A 34 18.87 -23.06 11.96
N GLY A 35 18.50 -23.18 10.68
CA GLY A 35 18.52 -24.42 9.92
C GLY A 35 17.26 -25.28 10.02
N ASP A 36 16.33 -24.98 10.93
CA ASP A 36 15.04 -25.70 10.98
C ASP A 36 14.23 -25.39 9.71
N PRO A 37 13.52 -26.37 9.13
CA PRO A 37 12.62 -26.13 8.02
C PRO A 37 11.35 -25.43 8.50
N TYR A 38 10.77 -24.58 7.63
CA TYR A 38 9.42 -24.06 7.79
C TYR A 38 8.58 -24.33 6.55
N GLU A 39 7.27 -24.41 6.76
CA GLU A 39 6.26 -24.48 5.70
C GLU A 39 5.04 -23.66 6.12
N ILE A 40 4.53 -22.84 5.19
CA ILE A 40 3.42 -21.93 5.42
C ILE A 40 2.22 -22.36 4.59
N THR A 41 1.20 -22.85 5.27
CA THR A 41 -0.12 -23.01 4.68
C THR A 41 -0.78 -21.65 4.53
N VAL A 42 -1.10 -21.28 3.29
CA VAL A 42 -1.82 -20.04 2.98
C VAL A 42 -3.26 -20.13 3.54
N PRO A 43 -3.67 -19.22 4.44
CA PRO A 43 -4.99 -19.27 5.03
C PRO A 43 -6.08 -18.92 4.01
N LYS A 44 -7.26 -19.53 4.17
CA LYS A 44 -8.46 -19.07 3.46
C LYS A 44 -9.04 -17.87 4.21
N ILE A 45 -9.45 -16.85 3.45
CA ILE A 45 -10.10 -15.66 3.98
C ILE A 45 -11.45 -15.54 3.29
N ASP A 46 -12.53 -15.47 4.06
CA ASP A 46 -13.89 -15.37 3.52
C ASP A 46 -14.05 -14.11 2.67
N GLY A 47 -14.68 -14.26 1.51
CA GLY A 47 -14.85 -13.18 0.54
C GLY A 47 -13.63 -12.91 -0.35
N TYR A 48 -12.51 -13.63 -0.15
CA TYR A 48 -11.27 -13.45 -0.91
C TYR A 48 -10.80 -14.76 -1.56
N SER A 49 -10.08 -14.63 -2.67
CA SER A 49 -9.31 -15.71 -3.31
C SER A 49 -7.83 -15.36 -3.26
N MET A 50 -6.97 -16.35 -2.97
CA MET A 50 -5.52 -16.15 -3.08
C MET A 50 -5.17 -15.85 -4.54
N ASP A 51 -4.38 -14.81 -4.75
CA ASP A 51 -3.96 -14.35 -6.07
C ASP A 51 -2.50 -14.70 -6.35
N SER A 52 -1.59 -14.27 -5.47
CA SER A 52 -0.15 -14.43 -5.65
C SER A 52 0.57 -14.42 -4.31
N VAL A 53 1.81 -14.92 -4.31
CA VAL A 53 2.70 -14.90 -3.15
C VAL A 53 4.01 -14.26 -3.56
N GLU A 54 4.51 -13.36 -2.73
CA GLU A 54 5.84 -12.77 -2.80
C GLU A 54 6.66 -13.35 -1.64
N GLY A 55 7.79 -13.98 -1.95
CA GLY A 55 8.57 -14.78 -1.00
C GLY A 55 8.28 -16.28 -1.09
N GLU A 56 9.05 -17.08 -0.34
CA GLU A 56 9.00 -18.54 -0.40
C GLU A 56 8.12 -19.10 0.73
N LEU A 57 7.08 -19.89 0.41
CA LEU A 57 6.21 -20.50 1.44
C LEU A 57 6.89 -21.62 2.23
N SER A 58 8.04 -22.09 1.79
CA SER A 58 8.83 -23.11 2.46
C SER A 58 10.30 -22.78 2.36
N GLY A 59 11.06 -23.05 3.42
CA GLY A 59 12.48 -22.76 3.47
C GLY A 59 13.08 -23.22 4.78
N HIS A 60 14.19 -22.58 5.18
CA HIS A 60 14.82 -22.82 6.47
C HIS A 60 14.99 -21.48 7.19
N PHE A 61 14.90 -21.51 8.53
CA PHE A 61 15.23 -20.34 9.33
C PHE A 61 16.71 -20.02 9.18
N SER A 62 17.03 -18.76 8.90
CA SER A 62 18.38 -18.26 8.68
C SER A 62 18.70 -17.14 9.67
N ASP A 63 19.91 -16.62 9.57
CA ASP A 63 20.34 -15.37 10.20
C ASP A 63 19.94 -14.13 9.38
N THR A 64 19.05 -14.29 8.39
CA THR A 64 18.56 -13.22 7.53
C THR A 64 17.03 -13.08 7.63
N THR A 65 16.55 -11.84 7.51
CA THR A 65 15.11 -11.56 7.54
C THR A 65 14.41 -12.16 6.33
N GLN A 66 13.31 -12.86 6.58
CA GLN A 66 12.47 -13.45 5.55
C GLN A 66 11.05 -12.89 5.68
N VAL A 67 10.55 -12.30 4.60
CA VAL A 67 9.21 -11.71 4.52
C VAL A 67 8.45 -12.40 3.40
N ILE A 68 7.24 -12.83 3.72
CA ILE A 68 6.32 -13.45 2.79
C ILE A 68 5.05 -12.61 2.78
N THR A 69 4.64 -12.18 1.60
CA THR A 69 3.37 -11.48 1.42
C THR A 69 2.46 -12.31 0.53
N VAL A 70 1.34 -12.74 1.10
CA VAL A 70 0.26 -13.36 0.33
C VAL A 70 -0.71 -12.26 -0.10
N TYR A 71 -0.88 -12.13 -1.41
CA TYR A 71 -1.85 -11.23 -2.00
C TYR A 71 -3.17 -11.96 -2.27
N TYR A 72 -4.27 -11.33 -1.89
CA TYR A 72 -5.63 -11.83 -2.08
C TYR A 72 -6.45 -10.86 -2.91
N ARG A 73 -7.33 -11.39 -3.75
CA ARG A 73 -8.31 -10.62 -4.52
C ARG A 73 -9.70 -10.83 -3.93
N PRO A 74 -10.51 -9.77 -3.70
CA PRO A 74 -11.91 -9.93 -3.36
C PRO A 74 -12.61 -10.76 -4.45
N THR A 75 -13.47 -11.68 -4.05
CA THR A 75 -14.15 -12.62 -4.96
C THR A 75 -15.10 -11.94 -5.94
N ASP A 76 -15.55 -10.72 -5.64
CA ASP A 76 -16.37 -9.90 -6.51
C ASP A 76 -15.56 -8.97 -7.43
N VAL A 77 -14.22 -9.01 -7.35
CA VAL A 77 -13.31 -8.31 -8.25
C VAL A 77 -12.86 -9.25 -9.36
N ALA A 78 -13.19 -8.90 -10.60
CA ALA A 78 -12.77 -9.65 -11.78
C ALA A 78 -11.37 -9.25 -12.25
N GLN A 79 -11.05 -7.95 -12.19
CA GLN A 79 -9.80 -7.43 -12.73
C GLN A 79 -9.35 -6.16 -12.02
N ILE A 80 -8.04 -5.99 -11.86
CA ILE A 80 -7.40 -4.76 -11.42
C ILE A 80 -6.30 -4.42 -12.41
N GLU A 81 -6.30 -3.20 -12.94
CA GLU A 81 -5.30 -2.71 -13.88
C GLU A 81 -4.70 -1.38 -13.36
N PRO A 82 -3.37 -1.27 -13.23
CA PRO A 82 -2.74 0.02 -13.04
C PRO A 82 -2.92 0.87 -14.31
N MET A 83 -3.25 2.15 -14.14
CA MET A 83 -3.43 3.10 -15.24
C MET A 83 -2.35 4.17 -15.16
N THR A 84 -1.79 4.54 -16.31
CA THR A 84 -0.78 5.60 -16.41
C THR A 84 -1.11 6.50 -17.59
N GLY A 85 -1.01 7.82 -17.40
CA GLY A 85 -1.28 8.82 -18.44
C GLY A 85 -2.75 8.93 -18.87
N GLN A 86 -3.67 8.44 -18.05
CA GLN A 86 -5.11 8.55 -18.28
C GLN A 86 -5.76 9.44 -17.23
N PHE A 87 -6.72 10.23 -17.66
CA PHE A 87 -7.46 11.17 -16.82
C PHE A 87 -8.95 10.91 -16.94
N LEU A 88 -9.64 11.05 -15.82
CA LEU A 88 -11.08 11.09 -15.74
C LEU A 88 -11.52 12.55 -15.89
N HIS A 89 -12.12 12.88 -17.03
CA HIS A 89 -12.76 14.17 -17.24
C HIS A 89 -14.21 14.10 -16.75
N ILE A 90 -14.52 14.87 -15.70
CA ILE A 90 -15.83 14.91 -15.06
C ILE A 90 -16.70 15.93 -15.80
N THR A 91 -17.84 15.51 -16.35
CA THR A 91 -18.76 16.37 -17.11
C THR A 91 -19.97 16.81 -16.29
N ALA A 92 -20.24 16.14 -15.17
CA ALA A 92 -21.32 16.46 -14.23
C ALA A 92 -20.92 16.07 -12.80
N GLU A 93 -21.61 16.62 -11.80
CA GLU A 93 -21.35 16.29 -10.39
C GLU A 93 -21.32 14.76 -10.18
N THR A 94 -20.21 14.27 -9.63
CA THR A 94 -19.93 12.84 -9.54
C THR A 94 -19.53 12.44 -8.13
N GLN A 95 -20.25 11.49 -7.56
CA GLN A 95 -19.99 10.97 -6.22
C GLN A 95 -18.69 10.17 -6.16
N THR A 96 -18.04 10.20 -5.00
CA THR A 96 -16.79 9.47 -4.73
C THR A 96 -16.90 8.64 -3.46
N TYR A 97 -16.07 7.62 -3.33
CA TYR A 97 -16.14 6.63 -2.26
C TYR A 97 -14.74 6.36 -1.70
N ASP A 98 -14.68 5.90 -0.44
CA ASP A 98 -13.43 5.43 0.17
C ASP A 98 -12.98 4.08 -0.39
N GLN A 99 -13.95 3.26 -0.82
CA GLN A 99 -13.75 1.93 -1.37
C GLN A 99 -14.65 1.75 -2.60
N PRO A 100 -14.28 0.86 -3.54
CA PRO A 100 -15.07 0.59 -4.74
C PRO A 100 -16.30 -0.28 -4.44
N ASP A 101 -17.12 0.16 -3.49
CA ASP A 101 -18.29 -0.56 -2.98
C ASP A 101 -19.49 0.39 -2.78
N LEU A 102 -20.57 0.13 -3.51
CA LEU A 102 -21.82 0.90 -3.43
C LEU A 102 -22.63 0.63 -2.15
N SER A 103 -22.26 -0.37 -1.35
CA SER A 103 -22.86 -0.58 -0.03
C SER A 103 -22.40 0.46 1.00
N THR A 104 -21.29 1.16 0.71
CA THR A 104 -20.74 2.22 1.55
C THR A 104 -21.33 3.58 1.22
N ALA A 105 -21.40 4.47 2.21
CA ALA A 105 -21.84 5.84 1.98
C ALA A 105 -20.83 6.59 1.08
N PRO A 106 -21.29 7.39 0.11
CA PRO A 106 -20.41 8.26 -0.64
C PRO A 106 -19.79 9.33 0.28
N ARG A 107 -18.63 9.84 -0.12
CA ARG A 107 -18.00 11.00 0.52
C ARG A 107 -18.90 12.24 0.37
N PRO A 108 -18.89 13.17 1.35
CA PRO A 108 -19.78 14.33 1.35
C PRO A 108 -19.47 15.37 0.28
N THR A 109 -18.27 15.34 -0.31
CA THR A 109 -17.80 16.30 -1.31
C THR A 109 -17.62 15.61 -2.67
N PRO A 110 -18.61 15.70 -3.58
CA PRO A 110 -18.51 15.14 -4.91
C PRO A 110 -17.48 15.90 -5.76
N LEU A 111 -17.08 15.30 -6.87
CA LEU A 111 -16.32 16.00 -7.90
C LEU A 111 -17.24 16.92 -8.68
N THR A 112 -16.74 18.12 -8.99
CA THR A 112 -17.46 19.10 -9.80
C THR A 112 -17.24 18.83 -11.29
N ALA A 113 -18.21 19.25 -12.11
CA ALA A 113 -18.09 19.24 -13.56
C ALA A 113 -16.87 20.07 -14.03
N ASP A 114 -16.40 19.74 -15.23
CA ASP A 114 -15.29 20.38 -15.92
C ASP A 114 -13.95 20.30 -15.15
N THR A 115 -13.71 19.13 -14.52
CA THR A 115 -12.47 18.83 -13.81
C THR A 115 -11.82 17.56 -14.34
N ASP A 116 -10.49 17.54 -14.35
CA ASP A 116 -9.71 16.38 -14.78
C ASP A 116 -8.95 15.76 -13.60
N TRP A 117 -9.07 14.45 -13.46
CA TRP A 117 -8.43 13.71 -12.37
C TRP A 117 -7.58 12.58 -12.91
N PRO A 118 -6.29 12.48 -12.57
CA PRO A 118 -5.47 11.36 -13.02
C PRO A 118 -5.98 10.07 -12.40
N ILE A 119 -6.03 9.02 -13.22
CA ILE A 119 -6.45 7.68 -12.82
C ILE A 119 -5.20 6.87 -12.45
N SER A 120 -5.18 6.28 -11.26
CA SER A 120 -4.11 5.37 -10.81
C SER A 120 -4.45 3.91 -11.07
N VAL A 121 -5.72 3.53 -10.91
CA VAL A 121 -6.18 2.13 -11.01
C VAL A 121 -7.55 2.06 -11.65
N ARG A 122 -7.77 1.07 -12.51
CA ARG A 122 -9.10 0.59 -12.89
C ARG A 122 -9.39 -0.74 -12.21
N LEU A 123 -10.55 -0.85 -11.57
CA LEU A 123 -11.05 -2.09 -10.98
C LEU A 123 -12.37 -2.47 -11.67
N ALA A 124 -12.44 -3.68 -12.20
CA ALA A 124 -13.66 -4.24 -12.78
C ALA A 124 -14.22 -5.31 -11.83
N THR A 125 -15.49 -5.20 -11.49
CA THR A 125 -16.18 -6.21 -10.68
C THR A 125 -16.73 -7.34 -11.54
N THR A 126 -16.99 -8.50 -10.93
CA THR A 126 -17.66 -9.63 -11.59
C THR A 126 -19.10 -9.30 -12.01
N LYS A 127 -19.66 -8.22 -11.49
CA LYS A 127 -20.99 -7.68 -11.84
C LYS A 127 -20.95 -6.64 -12.98
N GLY A 128 -19.78 -6.41 -13.57
CA GLY A 128 -19.62 -5.48 -14.70
C GLY A 128 -19.60 -4.00 -14.28
N LEU A 129 -19.32 -3.71 -13.01
CA LEU A 129 -19.07 -2.33 -12.56
C LEU A 129 -17.60 -2.00 -12.77
N PHE A 130 -17.32 -0.79 -13.23
CA PHE A 130 -15.96 -0.28 -13.42
C PHE A 130 -15.72 0.87 -12.46
N TRP A 131 -14.70 0.73 -11.64
CA TRP A 131 -14.27 1.72 -10.68
C TRP A 131 -12.91 2.29 -11.07
N HIS A 132 -12.73 3.59 -10.85
CA HIS A 132 -11.47 4.27 -11.09
C HIS A 132 -11.00 4.90 -9.78
N GLN A 133 -9.78 4.55 -9.35
CA GLN A 133 -9.12 5.26 -8.28
C GLN A 133 -8.41 6.47 -8.87
N ILE A 134 -8.58 7.63 -8.25
CA ILE A 134 -7.96 8.88 -8.68
C ILE A 134 -6.85 9.34 -7.72
N ALA A 135 -6.13 10.41 -8.08
CA ALA A 135 -4.87 10.85 -7.45
C ALA A 135 -4.83 10.86 -5.91
N ASP A 136 -5.93 11.17 -5.25
CA ASP A 136 -6.04 11.25 -3.78
C ASP A 136 -6.68 10.01 -3.15
N SER A 137 -6.61 8.88 -3.85
CA SER A 137 -7.03 7.54 -3.43
C SER A 137 -8.54 7.31 -3.36
N ARG A 138 -9.38 8.31 -3.64
CA ARG A 138 -10.84 8.11 -3.70
C ARG A 138 -11.25 7.33 -4.95
N TRP A 139 -12.36 6.61 -4.85
CA TRP A 139 -12.91 5.78 -5.92
C TRP A 139 -14.12 6.44 -6.55
N VAL A 140 -14.20 6.35 -7.88
CA VAL A 140 -15.32 6.84 -8.68
C VAL A 140 -15.90 5.69 -9.48
N LEU A 141 -17.21 5.47 -9.38
CA LEU A 141 -17.91 4.53 -10.25
C LEU A 141 -18.02 5.14 -11.64
N TYR A 142 -17.57 4.40 -12.65
CA TYR A 142 -17.63 4.86 -14.04
C TYR A 142 -19.07 4.96 -14.52
N ASP A 143 -19.45 6.17 -14.94
CA ASP A 143 -20.71 6.44 -15.62
C ASP A 143 -20.47 7.40 -16.78
N ARG A 144 -20.62 6.90 -18.02
CA ARG A 144 -20.44 7.69 -19.25
C ARG A 144 -21.31 8.94 -19.34
N ARG A 145 -22.36 9.06 -18.51
CA ARG A 145 -23.23 10.24 -18.45
C ARG A 145 -22.58 11.40 -17.70
N THR A 146 -21.68 11.12 -16.76
CA THR A 146 -21.07 12.12 -15.88
C THR A 146 -19.55 12.21 -16.02
N MET A 147 -18.93 11.31 -16.79
CA MET A 147 -17.49 11.34 -17.02
C MET A 147 -17.07 10.69 -18.34
N THR A 148 -15.87 11.04 -18.80
CA THR A 148 -15.15 10.38 -19.89
C THR A 148 -13.71 10.09 -19.49
N ILE A 149 -13.07 9.12 -20.16
CA ILE A 149 -11.66 8.81 -19.93
C ILE A 149 -10.86 9.34 -21.11
N GLU A 150 -9.88 10.19 -20.83
CA GLU A 150 -9.03 10.82 -21.81
C GLU A 150 -7.58 10.38 -21.65
N LYS A 151 -6.90 10.13 -22.77
CA LYS A 151 -5.44 10.10 -22.80
C LYS A 151 -4.96 11.52 -23.01
N LYS A 152 -4.39 12.12 -21.98
CA LYS A 152 -3.67 13.39 -22.15
C LYS A 152 -2.21 13.05 -22.41
N ALA A 153 -1.75 13.34 -23.63
CA ALA A 153 -0.31 13.37 -23.90
C ALA A 153 0.32 14.35 -22.92
N ARG A 154 1.49 14.03 -22.34
CA ARG A 154 2.31 15.02 -21.63
C ARG A 154 2.41 16.23 -22.56
N GLN A 155 1.75 17.34 -22.25
CA GLN A 155 2.05 18.59 -22.92
C GLN A 155 3.48 18.95 -22.50
N SER A 156 4.45 18.62 -23.33
CA SER A 156 5.80 19.18 -23.28
C SER A 156 5.66 20.70 -23.35
N GLY A 157 5.56 21.38 -22.21
CA GLY A 157 5.34 22.82 -22.19
C GLY A 157 4.82 23.42 -20.89
N ILE A 158 4.32 22.61 -19.94
CA ILE A 158 4.10 23.10 -18.58
C ILE A 158 5.20 22.53 -17.70
N ASN A 159 6.12 23.40 -17.29
CA ASN A 159 7.04 23.16 -16.18
C ASN A 159 6.21 23.11 -14.89
N THR A 160 5.35 22.11 -14.78
CA THR A 160 4.88 21.63 -13.49
C THR A 160 6.15 21.07 -12.88
N PRO A 161 6.54 21.42 -11.64
CA PRO A 161 7.48 20.58 -10.93
C PRO A 161 6.81 19.21 -10.86
N LEU A 162 7.15 18.32 -11.79
CA LEU A 162 7.09 16.91 -11.51
C LEU A 162 8.08 16.76 -10.37
N TYR A 163 7.54 16.64 -9.18
CA TYR A 163 8.31 16.13 -8.06
C TYR A 163 8.56 14.64 -8.35
N ASP A 164 9.41 14.37 -9.36
CA ASP A 164 10.03 13.08 -9.66
C ASP A 164 11.13 12.84 -8.61
N TRP A 165 10.76 12.94 -7.34
CA TRP A 165 11.65 12.53 -6.26
C TRP A 165 11.65 11.01 -6.29
N GLU A 166 12.69 10.44 -6.89
CA GLU A 166 12.87 9.00 -6.90
C GLU A 166 13.23 8.54 -5.49
N ALA A 167 12.47 7.57 -5.01
CA ALA A 167 12.81 6.82 -3.83
C ALA A 167 14.15 6.11 -4.07
N VAL A 168 15.12 6.37 -3.19
CA VAL A 168 16.42 5.69 -3.22
C VAL A 168 16.31 4.43 -2.36
N ALA A 169 16.88 3.33 -2.84
CA ALA A 169 16.98 2.11 -2.05
C ALA A 169 17.70 2.42 -0.72
N PHE A 170 17.09 2.00 0.38
CA PHE A 170 17.60 2.17 1.73
C PHE A 170 17.58 0.82 2.43
N SER A 171 18.54 0.55 3.29
CA SER A 171 18.55 -0.69 4.07
C SER A 171 18.90 -0.34 5.50
N GLY A 172 17.88 -0.29 6.34
CA GLY A 172 18.05 0.01 7.75
C GLY A 172 16.79 -0.30 8.56
N ALA A 173 16.87 -0.02 9.86
CA ALA A 173 15.72 -0.10 10.75
C ALA A 173 15.55 1.23 11.49
N GLY A 174 14.33 1.49 11.93
CA GLY A 174 14.02 2.64 12.76
C GLY A 174 12.94 2.30 13.77
N GLN A 175 13.06 2.89 14.95
CA GLN A 175 12.00 2.84 15.95
C GLN A 175 11.00 3.95 15.67
N LEU A 176 9.71 3.63 15.67
CA LEU A 176 8.63 4.61 15.55
C LEU A 176 8.58 5.47 16.81
N VAL A 177 8.60 6.79 16.65
CA VAL A 177 8.53 7.75 17.74
C VAL A 177 7.34 8.68 17.50
N ALA A 178 6.42 8.72 18.45
CA ALA A 178 5.30 9.64 18.41
C ALA A 178 5.61 10.91 19.19
N THR A 179 5.01 12.03 18.79
CA THR A 179 5.10 13.29 19.54
C THR A 179 4.47 13.18 20.93
N ALA A 180 3.52 12.27 21.12
CA ALA A 180 2.94 11.90 22.41
C ALA A 180 2.87 10.36 22.54
N PRO A 181 3.07 9.78 23.75
CA PRO A 181 3.24 8.33 23.94
C PRO A 181 2.09 7.45 23.40
N ASP A 182 0.86 7.98 23.40
CA ASP A 182 -0.33 7.24 22.98
C ASP A 182 -0.80 7.58 21.56
N TRP A 183 -0.03 8.38 20.82
CA TRP A 183 -0.42 8.79 19.47
C TRP A 183 0.01 7.76 18.42
N PRO A 184 -0.93 7.25 17.62
CA PRO A 184 -0.60 6.28 16.60
C PRO A 184 0.11 6.97 15.42
N ILE A 185 1.17 6.34 14.91
CA ILE A 185 1.95 6.83 13.77
C ILE A 185 1.22 6.53 12.48
N LYS A 186 0.96 7.56 11.70
CA LYS A 186 0.30 7.45 10.40
C LYS A 186 1.25 6.90 9.35
N VAL A 187 0.75 5.95 8.58
CA VAL A 187 1.42 5.37 7.43
C VAL A 187 0.64 5.77 6.18
N TYR A 188 1.36 6.22 5.16
CA TYR A 188 0.79 6.81 3.97
C TYR A 188 1.03 5.94 2.73
N SER A 189 0.18 6.03 1.71
CA SER A 189 0.34 5.28 0.46
C SER A 189 1.59 5.67 -0.32
N LYS A 190 2.01 6.92 -0.20
CA LYS A 190 3.23 7.54 -0.73
C LYS A 190 3.59 8.77 0.12
N PRO A 191 4.77 9.38 -0.02
CA PRO A 191 5.05 10.66 0.61
C PRO A 191 3.97 11.69 0.26
N TYR A 192 3.42 12.34 1.28
CA TYR A 192 2.28 13.27 1.15
C TYR A 192 1.00 12.66 0.54
N GLY A 193 0.91 11.32 0.51
CA GLY A 193 -0.27 10.58 0.05
C GLY A 193 -1.37 10.49 1.10
N GLY A 194 -2.41 9.71 0.78
CA GLY A 194 -3.47 9.39 1.74
C GLY A 194 -2.97 8.46 2.85
N GLU A 195 -3.51 8.63 4.06
CA GLU A 195 -3.30 7.71 5.18
C GLU A 195 -3.92 6.35 4.84
N ILE A 196 -3.16 5.27 5.02
CA ILE A 196 -3.59 3.89 4.71
C ILE A 196 -3.74 3.02 5.96
N LYS A 197 -3.00 3.33 7.04
CA LYS A 197 -3.10 2.69 8.34
C LYS A 197 -2.39 3.53 9.39
N THR A 198 -2.50 3.10 10.65
CA THR A 198 -1.65 3.59 11.72
C THR A 198 -0.91 2.45 12.42
N LEU A 199 0.24 2.78 13.03
CA LEU A 199 1.09 1.87 13.79
C LEU A 199 1.31 2.43 15.20
N PRO A 200 1.49 1.57 16.22
CA PRO A 200 1.83 2.04 17.56
C PRO A 200 3.23 2.66 17.60
N ALA A 201 3.42 3.62 18.50
CA ALA A 201 4.75 4.13 18.85
C ALA A 201 5.64 3.01 19.43
N GLU A 202 6.95 3.27 19.48
CA GLU A 202 8.01 2.36 19.95
C GLU A 202 8.22 1.08 19.12
N LEU A 203 7.41 0.85 18.08
CA LEU A 203 7.57 -0.29 17.17
C LEU A 203 8.83 -0.12 16.32
N THR A 204 9.68 -1.15 16.26
CA THR A 204 10.81 -1.17 15.31
C THR A 204 10.32 -1.65 13.94
N VAL A 205 10.59 -0.86 12.91
CA VAL A 205 10.22 -1.12 11.52
C VAL A 205 11.45 -1.19 10.63
N ILE A 206 11.39 -2.03 9.60
CA ILE A 206 12.43 -2.12 8.57
C ILE A 206 12.12 -1.11 7.47
N LEU A 207 13.13 -0.35 7.09
CA LEU A 207 13.04 0.71 6.09
C LEU A 207 13.75 0.24 4.82
N THR A 208 13.05 0.25 3.68
CA THR A 208 13.59 -0.28 2.42
C THR A 208 13.83 0.77 1.35
N GLN A 209 13.24 1.95 1.51
CA GLN A 209 13.48 3.10 0.66
C GLN A 209 13.47 4.38 1.48
N VAL A 210 14.20 5.37 1.01
CA VAL A 210 14.17 6.74 1.51
C VAL A 210 13.87 7.69 0.37
N LEU A 211 13.04 8.68 0.64
CA LEU A 211 12.77 9.80 -0.26
C LEU A 211 13.11 11.10 0.47
N HIS A 212 14.02 11.85 -0.12
CA HIS A 212 14.47 13.14 0.40
C HIS A 212 13.67 14.27 -0.26
N ASP A 213 12.87 14.99 0.52
CA ASP A 213 12.17 16.18 0.05
C ASP A 213 13.13 17.39 -0.04
N PRO A 214 13.08 18.24 -1.08
CA PRO A 214 13.86 19.48 -1.22
C PRO A 214 13.70 20.50 -0.08
N SER A 215 12.62 20.42 0.70
CA SER A 215 12.39 21.19 1.93
C SER A 215 13.12 20.62 3.15
N GLY A 216 13.84 19.50 3.00
CA GLY A 216 14.64 18.86 4.04
C GLY A 216 13.87 17.83 4.88
N LYS A 217 12.70 17.37 4.41
CA LYS A 217 11.89 16.36 5.08
C LYS A 217 12.09 14.98 4.44
N ASP A 218 12.51 14.01 5.24
CA ASP A 218 12.68 12.65 4.75
C ASP A 218 11.41 11.83 4.92
N TRP A 219 11.20 10.91 3.99
CA TRP A 219 10.17 9.89 4.06
C TRP A 219 10.82 8.53 3.91
N TYR A 220 10.35 7.55 4.69
CA TYR A 220 10.87 6.20 4.63
C TYR A 220 9.77 5.19 4.35
N GLU A 221 10.06 4.26 3.46
CA GLU A 221 9.17 3.18 3.07
C GLU A 221 9.37 2.00 4.02
N ILE A 222 8.28 1.49 4.59
CA ILE A 222 8.30 0.34 5.49
C ILE A 222 8.02 -0.95 4.72
N ALA A 223 9.04 -1.59 4.14
CA ALA A 223 8.98 -2.92 3.53
C ALA A 223 7.63 -3.28 2.84
N GLY A 224 7.18 -2.44 1.91
CA GLY A 224 5.94 -2.62 1.14
C GLY A 224 4.65 -2.26 1.88
N GLN A 225 4.71 -1.57 3.02
CA GLN A 225 3.55 -1.23 3.87
C GLN A 225 3.14 0.24 3.80
N GLY A 226 3.90 1.06 3.07
CA GLY A 226 3.67 2.49 2.92
C GLY A 226 4.78 3.32 3.53
N TRP A 227 4.55 4.62 3.55
CA TRP A 227 5.55 5.64 3.83
C TRP A 227 5.28 6.29 5.17
N ILE A 228 6.33 6.49 5.95
CA ILE A 228 6.31 7.23 7.20
C ILE A 228 7.19 8.47 7.03
N GLU A 229 6.73 9.57 7.61
CA GLU A 229 7.53 10.77 7.76
C GLU A 229 8.71 10.51 8.71
N GLY A 230 9.92 10.88 8.30
CA GLY A 230 11.16 10.69 9.05
C GLY A 230 11.16 11.31 10.44
N SER A 231 10.36 12.35 10.70
CA SER A 231 10.21 12.93 12.05
C SER A 231 9.60 11.95 13.05
N ASN A 232 8.89 10.92 12.58
CA ASN A 232 8.30 9.87 13.41
C ASN A 232 9.22 8.64 13.51
N LEU A 233 10.49 8.77 13.12
CA LEU A 233 11.47 7.69 13.12
C LEU A 233 12.72 8.10 13.88
N LYS A 234 13.18 7.20 14.73
CA LYS A 234 14.54 7.19 15.26
C LYS A 234 15.31 6.07 14.58
N LEU A 235 16.16 6.42 13.62
CA LEU A 235 17.00 5.45 12.92
C LEU A 235 17.93 4.76 13.92
N THR A 236 18.01 3.44 13.79
CA THR A 236 18.95 2.62 14.55
C THR A 236 20.12 2.28 13.64
N ASN A 237 21.34 2.63 14.06
CA ASN A 237 22.58 2.26 13.39
C ASN A 237 22.84 0.75 13.50
#